data_AF-A0A7C2QG75-F1
#
_entry.id   AF-A0A7C2QG75-F1
#
_cell.length_a   1.000
_cell.length_b   1.000
_cell.length_c   1.000
_cell.angle_alpha   90.00
_cell.angle_beta   90.00
_cell.angle_gamma   90.00
#
_symmetry.space_group_name_H-M   'P 1'
#
loop_
_entity.id
_entity.type
_entity.pdbx_description
1 polymer ?
#
loop_
_entity_poly.entity_id
_entity_poly.type
_entity_poly.pdbx_seq_one_letter_code
_entity_poly.pdbx_strand_id
1 'polypeptide(L)'
;MRRDRVMPLFFFLLLTVALAPGAQEAAEADLFGWEVRLEPEQVAAGQSSQLKITLRIAPEHYVYRDMTSFSVEADEGVSAGEPVFAPTETIRDPFDGTLKEIYRGEKRFEIPLEVAQDIEAGTQAIRVGIQYQGCSDTVCFLPRRITLSAALSVREGPGEASAAIEASNAASSLDRLKSASTGAGGDSAFERALAQGTFWAFLFAFIGGILTSFTPCVYPLIPITVSLFGARRSTSRLGAFTLSATYVLGIATMYSILGLAAAATGAVFGQFLTNRWIASAVAVVFIAFGASMLGAFEIQLPAS
;
A
#
# COMPACT_ATOMS: atom_id res chain seq x y z
N MET A 1 -3.69 -1.75 -50.35
CA MET A 1 -2.33 -1.31 -49.96
C MET A 1 -2.40 0.03 -49.24
N ARG A 2 -2.59 0.05 -47.91
CA ARG A 2 -2.25 1.20 -47.02
C ARG A 2 -2.47 0.91 -45.51
N ARG A 3 -2.50 -0.35 -45.08
CA ARG A 3 -2.83 -0.73 -43.68
C ARG A 3 -1.64 -1.31 -42.90
N ASP A 4 -0.46 -1.37 -43.51
CA ASP A 4 0.72 -2.04 -42.93
C ASP A 4 1.72 -1.09 -42.23
N ARG A 5 1.53 0.24 -42.35
CA ARG A 5 2.42 1.23 -41.69
C ARG A 5 1.89 1.82 -40.38
N VAL A 6 0.63 1.57 -40.03
CA VAL A 6 0.01 2.12 -38.79
C VAL A 6 0.27 1.23 -37.57
N MET A 7 0.38 -0.08 -37.77
CA MET A 7 0.66 -1.05 -36.70
C MET A 7 2.02 -0.88 -35.99
N PRO A 8 3.16 -0.62 -36.67
CA PRO A 8 4.44 -0.47 -35.99
C PRO A 8 4.54 0.85 -35.21
N LEU A 9 3.81 1.90 -35.63
CA LEU A 9 3.83 3.20 -34.99
C LEU A 9 3.05 3.20 -33.66
N PHE A 10 1.96 2.44 -33.61
CA PHE A 10 1.18 2.23 -32.38
C PHE A 10 1.93 1.35 -31.37
N PHE A 11 2.69 0.37 -31.86
CA PHE A 11 3.53 -0.50 -31.03
C PHE A 11 4.70 0.25 -30.40
N PHE A 12 5.32 1.19 -31.14
CA PHE A 12 6.42 2.03 -30.62
C PHE A 12 5.93 3.08 -29.60
N LEU A 13 4.70 3.58 -29.76
CA LEU A 13 4.08 4.55 -28.84
C LEU A 13 3.62 3.90 -27.51
N LEU A 14 3.25 2.62 -27.53
CA LEU A 14 2.91 1.84 -26.33
C LEU A 14 4.15 1.47 -25.50
N LEU A 15 5.30 1.29 -26.16
CA LEU A 15 6.57 0.96 -25.48
C LEU A 15 7.16 2.16 -24.70
N THR A 16 6.86 3.39 -25.10
CA THR A 16 7.36 4.61 -24.44
C THR A 16 6.54 5.03 -23.22
N VAL A 17 5.25 4.68 -23.15
CA VAL A 17 4.39 5.00 -21.98
C VAL A 17 4.68 4.09 -20.78
N ALA A 18 5.28 2.92 -21.00
CA ALA A 18 5.61 1.96 -19.94
C ALA A 18 6.81 2.37 -19.04
N LEU A 19 7.46 3.50 -19.31
CA LEU A 19 8.69 3.93 -18.61
C LEU A 19 8.52 5.11 -17.63
N ALA A 20 7.30 5.49 -17.26
CA ALA A 20 7.10 6.51 -16.22
C ALA A 20 6.95 5.86 -14.83
N PRO A 21 7.92 6.01 -13.89
CA PRO A 21 7.83 5.39 -12.59
C PRO A 21 7.24 6.33 -11.53
N GLY A 22 6.17 5.86 -10.88
CA GLY A 22 5.87 6.06 -9.44
C GLY A 22 5.49 7.47 -8.98
N ALA A 23 4.18 7.72 -8.83
CA ALA A 23 3.64 8.95 -8.23
C ALA A 23 2.40 8.73 -7.33
N GLN A 24 2.24 7.57 -6.65
CA GLN A 24 0.94 7.23 -6.04
C GLN A 24 0.91 6.92 -4.52
N GLU A 25 2.03 6.91 -3.79
CA GLU A 25 2.02 6.56 -2.35
C GLU A 25 1.81 7.73 -1.37
N ALA A 26 1.64 8.96 -1.86
CA ALA A 26 1.68 10.16 -1.00
C ALA A 26 0.38 10.46 -0.22
N ALA A 27 -0.75 9.80 -0.49
CA ALA A 27 -2.05 10.31 -0.04
C ALA A 27 -2.42 10.00 1.43
N GLU A 28 -1.99 8.87 2.01
CA GLU A 28 -2.40 8.46 3.37
C GLU A 28 -1.35 8.76 4.45
N ALA A 29 -0.06 8.82 4.08
CA ALA A 29 0.98 9.34 4.96
C ALA A 29 0.70 10.79 5.40
N ASP A 30 -0.10 11.51 4.62
CA ASP A 30 -0.54 12.87 4.90
C ASP A 30 -1.64 12.95 5.97
N LEU A 31 -2.40 11.86 6.21
CA LEU A 31 -3.51 11.85 7.16
C LEU A 31 -3.06 11.65 8.62
N PHE A 32 -2.07 10.79 8.84
CA PHE A 32 -1.57 10.43 10.17
C PHE A 32 -0.03 10.39 10.16
N GLY A 33 0.59 11.57 10.23
CA GLY A 33 2.04 11.72 10.22
C GLY A 33 2.63 11.42 11.59
N TRP A 34 3.48 10.38 11.67
CA TRP A 34 4.24 10.06 12.87
C TRP A 34 5.71 10.44 12.68
N GLU A 35 6.25 11.24 13.58
CA GLU A 35 7.64 11.68 13.59
C GLU A 35 8.27 11.31 14.94
N VAL A 36 9.50 10.83 14.94
CA VAL A 36 10.23 10.45 16.16
C VAL A 36 11.52 11.24 16.21
N ARG A 37 11.78 11.87 17.35
CA ARG A 37 13.02 12.61 17.64
C ARG A 37 13.54 12.20 19.01
N LEU A 38 14.87 12.19 19.15
CA LEU A 38 15.54 11.99 20.42
C LEU A 38 16.00 13.34 20.95
N GLU A 39 15.68 13.65 22.20
CA GLU A 39 16.14 14.85 22.89
C GLU A 39 16.70 14.48 24.27
N PRO A 40 18.03 14.60 24.49
CA PRO A 40 19.08 14.84 23.50
C PRO A 40 19.40 13.60 22.64
N GLU A 41 19.76 13.82 21.37
CA GLU A 41 20.22 12.78 20.42
C GLU A 41 21.59 12.18 20.80
N GLN A 42 22.36 12.92 21.61
CA GLN A 42 23.65 12.50 22.12
C GLN A 42 23.63 12.49 23.64
N VAL A 43 23.93 11.35 24.24
CA VAL A 43 23.97 11.15 25.69
C VAL A 43 25.27 10.49 26.09
N ALA A 44 25.79 10.82 27.27
CA ALA A 44 26.87 10.07 27.87
C ALA A 44 26.32 8.79 28.53
N ALA A 45 27.16 7.77 28.68
CA ALA A 45 26.80 6.56 29.43
C ALA A 45 26.29 6.93 30.84
N GLY A 46 25.15 6.35 31.25
CA GLY A 46 24.49 6.68 32.52
C GLY A 46 23.57 7.90 32.51
N GLN A 47 23.35 8.57 31.37
CA GLN A 47 22.37 9.65 31.26
C GLN A 47 21.04 9.19 30.64
N SER A 48 19.97 9.92 30.93
CA SER A 48 18.66 9.70 30.35
C SER A 48 18.48 10.51 29.07
N SER A 49 17.94 9.89 28.03
CA SER A 49 17.40 10.59 26.84
C SER A 49 15.88 10.56 26.87
N GLN A 50 15.22 11.43 26.11
CA GLN A 50 13.77 11.37 25.90
C GLN A 50 13.46 11.16 24.44
N LEU A 51 12.69 10.11 24.16
CA LEU A 51 12.13 9.86 22.84
C LEU A 51 10.83 10.66 22.70
N LYS A 52 10.86 11.71 21.88
CA LYS A 52 9.70 12.53 21.54
C LYS A 52 9.05 12.03 20.26
N ILE A 53 7.83 11.51 20.39
CA ILE A 53 7.01 11.02 19.29
C ILE A 53 5.94 12.08 19.02
N THR A 54 5.91 12.63 17.81
CA THR A 54 4.91 13.62 17.38
C THR A 54 3.94 12.97 16.40
N LEU A 55 2.66 13.03 16.73
CA LEU A 55 1.55 12.62 15.89
C LEU A 55 0.88 13.87 15.31
N ARG A 56 0.88 14.00 13.97
CA ARG A 56 0.12 15.01 13.23
C ARG A 56 -1.08 14.35 12.57
N ILE A 57 -2.27 14.79 12.95
CA ILE A 57 -3.54 14.26 12.43
C ILE A 57 -4.18 15.31 11.52
N ALA A 58 -4.59 14.91 10.32
CA ALA A 58 -5.30 15.78 9.40
C ALA A 58 -6.63 16.28 9.98
N PRO A 59 -7.16 17.42 9.49
CA PRO A 59 -8.48 17.91 9.89
C PRO A 59 -9.57 16.85 9.68
N GLU A 60 -10.61 16.85 10.50
CA GLU A 60 -11.73 15.89 10.45
C GLU A 60 -11.34 14.41 10.68
N HIS A 61 -10.13 14.16 11.20
CA HIS A 61 -9.66 12.83 11.58
C HIS A 61 -9.27 12.78 13.06
N TYR A 62 -9.27 11.59 13.63
CA TYR A 62 -8.88 11.33 15.00
C TYR A 62 -8.26 9.94 15.14
N VAL A 63 -7.49 9.73 16.21
CA VAL A 63 -6.84 8.44 16.53
C VAL A 63 -7.30 7.97 17.90
N TYR A 64 -7.67 6.70 18.02
CA TYR A 64 -8.15 6.11 19.28
C TYR A 64 -7.01 5.92 20.29
N ARG A 65 -7.23 6.35 21.55
CA ARG A 65 -6.25 6.19 22.64
C ARG A 65 -6.00 4.72 22.96
N ASP A 66 -7.06 3.93 23.11
CA ASP A 66 -7.03 2.51 23.47
C ASP A 66 -6.35 1.64 22.41
N MET A 67 -6.40 2.06 21.14
CA MET A 67 -5.73 1.39 20.03
C MET A 67 -4.32 1.92 19.76
N THR A 68 -3.84 2.92 20.52
CA THR A 68 -2.50 3.49 20.38
C THR A 68 -1.54 2.84 21.38
N SER A 69 -0.56 2.08 20.89
CA SER A 69 0.48 1.48 21.73
C SER A 69 1.88 1.69 21.15
N PHE A 70 2.85 1.84 22.05
CA PHE A 70 4.25 2.05 21.73
C PHE A 70 5.06 0.84 22.23
N SER A 71 5.89 0.28 21.35
CA SER A 71 6.86 -0.75 21.68
C SER A 71 8.25 -0.26 21.30
N VAL A 72 9.17 -0.16 22.26
CA VAL A 72 10.54 0.25 21.99
C VAL A 72 11.43 -0.99 22.03
N GLU A 73 12.11 -1.24 20.92
CA GLU A 73 13.20 -2.22 20.82
C GLU A 73 14.50 -1.43 20.76
N ALA A 74 15.36 -1.60 21.76
CA ALA A 74 16.69 -0.99 21.80
C ALA A 74 17.76 -2.07 21.94
N ASP A 75 18.99 -1.73 21.56
CA ASP A 75 20.16 -2.60 21.70
C ASP A 75 20.54 -2.76 23.20
N GLU A 76 21.42 -3.72 23.51
CA GLU A 76 21.78 -4.05 24.88
C GLU A 76 22.28 -2.82 25.67
N GLY A 77 21.66 -2.60 26.84
CA GLY A 77 21.97 -1.51 27.77
C GLY A 77 21.10 -0.26 27.66
N VAL A 78 20.19 -0.15 26.68
CA VAL A 78 19.21 0.95 26.65
C VAL A 78 17.84 0.42 27.07
N SER A 79 17.30 0.97 28.15
CA SER A 79 15.97 0.62 28.64
C SER A 79 14.97 1.75 28.38
N ALA A 80 13.76 1.40 27.95
CA ALA A 80 12.67 2.35 27.78
C ALA A 80 11.74 2.29 28.99
N GLY A 81 11.49 3.46 29.60
CA GLY A 81 10.52 3.61 30.67
C GLY A 81 9.07 3.68 30.15
N GLU A 82 8.13 3.96 31.05
CA GLU A 82 6.72 4.06 30.68
C GLU A 82 6.44 5.28 29.80
N PRO A 83 5.66 5.12 28.70
CA PRO A 83 5.32 6.22 27.81
C PRO A 83 4.37 7.22 28.48
N VAL A 84 4.74 8.50 28.44
CA VAL A 84 3.87 9.60 28.88
C VAL A 84 2.92 9.97 27.75
N PHE A 85 1.64 9.70 27.94
CA PHE A 85 0.60 9.96 26.95
C PHE A 85 0.12 11.41 26.94
N ALA A 86 -0.15 11.94 25.75
CA ALA A 86 -0.71 13.27 25.53
C ALA A 86 -2.15 13.38 26.09
N PRO A 87 -2.65 14.60 26.36
CA PRO A 87 -4.05 14.80 26.76
C PRO A 87 -5.02 14.38 25.64
N THR A 88 -6.04 13.62 26.02
CA THR A 88 -7.10 13.08 25.16
C THR A 88 -8.37 13.92 25.19
N GLU A 89 -9.20 13.78 24.17
CA GLU A 89 -10.57 14.30 24.12
C GLU A 89 -11.55 13.11 24.14
N THR A 90 -12.67 13.23 24.84
CA THR A 90 -13.70 12.18 24.81
C THR A 90 -14.74 12.50 23.75
N ILE A 91 -14.98 11.56 22.84
CA ILE A 91 -16.07 11.64 21.86
C ILE A 91 -17.04 10.47 22.04
N ARG A 92 -18.26 10.65 21.56
CA ARG A 92 -19.18 9.54 21.32
C ARG A 92 -18.87 8.96 19.94
N ASP A 93 -18.36 7.75 19.91
CA ASP A 93 -17.96 7.04 18.70
C ASP A 93 -19.17 6.86 17.75
N PRO A 94 -19.10 7.32 16.49
CA PRO A 94 -20.20 7.18 15.52
C PRO A 94 -20.50 5.74 15.10
N PHE A 95 -19.54 4.83 15.26
CA PHE A 95 -19.61 3.44 14.80
C PHE A 95 -20.20 2.51 15.86
N ASP A 96 -19.89 2.72 17.14
CA ASP A 96 -20.40 1.87 18.24
C ASP A 96 -21.23 2.60 19.31
N GLY A 97 -21.29 3.94 19.27
CA GLY A 97 -22.10 4.77 20.17
C GLY A 97 -21.56 4.91 21.60
N THR A 98 -20.38 4.35 21.89
CA THR A 98 -19.73 4.40 23.21
C THR A 98 -18.90 5.67 23.38
N LEU A 99 -18.58 6.03 24.62
CA LEU A 99 -17.67 7.13 24.91
C LEU A 99 -16.23 6.62 24.84
N LYS A 100 -15.44 7.18 23.92
CA LYS A 100 -14.04 6.82 23.72
C LYS A 100 -13.14 8.03 23.79
N GLU A 101 -11.91 7.79 24.21
CA GLU A 101 -10.86 8.79 24.24
C GLU A 101 -10.09 8.77 22.92
N ILE A 102 -9.90 9.97 22.36
CA ILE A 102 -9.26 10.17 21.07
C ILE A 102 -8.19 11.26 21.13
N TYR A 103 -7.32 11.21 20.14
CA TYR A 103 -6.37 12.26 19.80
C TYR A 103 -6.85 12.99 18.55
N ARG A 104 -6.75 14.32 18.56
CA ARG A 104 -7.03 15.21 17.43
C ARG A 104 -5.94 16.28 17.33
N GLY A 105 -5.65 16.74 16.11
CA GLY A 105 -4.61 17.74 15.85
C GLY A 105 -3.19 17.20 16.03
N GLU A 106 -2.28 18.03 16.57
CA GLU A 106 -0.92 17.61 16.90
C GLU A 106 -0.85 17.12 18.36
N LYS A 107 -0.32 15.91 18.57
CA LYS A 107 -0.07 15.34 19.90
C LYS A 107 1.37 14.88 20.03
N ARG A 108 1.92 15.03 21.24
CA ARG A 108 3.31 14.69 21.56
C ARG A 108 3.33 13.68 22.69
N PHE A 109 4.08 12.61 22.49
CA PHE A 109 4.29 11.53 23.45
C PHE A 109 5.77 11.50 23.79
N GLU A 110 6.09 11.27 25.06
CA GLU A 110 7.47 11.26 25.55
C GLU A 110 7.73 9.91 26.20
N ILE A 111 8.76 9.20 25.73
CA ILE A 111 9.20 7.94 26.33
C ILE A 111 10.59 8.17 26.92
N PRO A 112 10.76 8.13 28.25
CA PRO A 112 12.08 8.26 28.85
C PRO A 112 12.92 7.04 28.50
N LEU A 113 14.16 7.27 28.11
CA LEU A 113 15.16 6.26 27.80
C LEU A 113 16.27 6.36 28.83
N GLU A 114 16.59 5.25 29.48
CA GLU A 114 17.71 5.13 30.41
C GLU A 114 18.84 4.38 29.73
N VAL A 115 20.02 5.00 29.67
CA VAL A 115 21.23 4.39 29.10
C VAL A 115 22.08 3.84 30.24
N ALA A 116 22.38 2.56 30.18
CA ALA A 116 23.24 1.90 31.16
C ALA A 116 24.66 2.49 31.14
N GLN A 117 25.36 2.37 32.26
CA GLN A 117 26.71 2.93 32.45
C GLN A 117 27.81 2.10 31.78
N ASP A 118 27.51 0.86 31.41
CA ASP A 118 28.40 -0.14 30.83
C ASP A 118 28.28 -0.29 29.31
N ILE A 119 27.51 0.60 28.65
CA ILE A 119 27.40 0.62 27.19
C ILE A 119 28.71 1.09 26.54
N GLU A 120 29.13 0.35 25.51
CA GLU A 120 30.22 0.74 24.61
C GLU A 120 29.85 2.00 23.81
N ALA A 121 30.80 2.94 23.65
CA ALA A 121 30.59 4.11 22.81
C ALA A 121 30.24 3.70 21.38
N GLY A 122 29.10 4.18 20.89
CA GLY A 122 28.59 3.81 19.58
C GLY A 122 27.23 4.41 19.26
N THR A 123 26.85 4.30 18.00
CA THR A 123 25.50 4.64 17.56
C THR A 123 24.60 3.44 17.79
N GLN A 124 23.72 3.53 18.79
CA GLN A 124 22.71 2.53 19.06
C GLN A 124 21.45 2.79 18.24
N ALA A 125 20.90 1.73 17.64
CA ALA A 125 19.71 1.84 16.80
C ALA A 125 18.47 1.52 17.64
N ILE A 126 17.64 2.53 17.88
CA ILE A 126 16.38 2.38 18.61
C ILE A 126 15.25 2.22 17.58
N ARG A 127 14.52 1.10 17.63
CA ARG A 127 13.31 0.90 16.83
C ARG A 127 12.07 1.11 17.68
N VAL A 128 11.18 1.94 17.18
CA VAL A 128 9.94 2.34 17.85
C VAL A 128 8.79 1.81 17.01
N GLY A 129 8.18 0.72 17.48
CA GLY A 129 6.92 0.21 16.96
C GLY A 129 5.76 1.05 17.47
N ILE A 130 4.97 1.61 16.57
CA ILE A 130 3.77 2.39 16.88
C ILE A 130 2.59 1.65 16.25
N GLN A 131 1.69 1.15 17.09
CA GLN A 131 0.42 0.61 16.65
C GLN A 131 -0.67 1.64 16.91
N TYR A 132 -1.48 1.94 15.90
CA TYR A 132 -2.55 2.93 16.02
C TYR A 132 -3.72 2.57 15.09
N GLN A 133 -4.88 3.15 15.39
CA GLN A 133 -6.05 3.12 14.51
C GLN A 133 -6.62 4.53 14.39
N GLY A 134 -6.57 5.08 13.18
CA GLY A 134 -7.15 6.37 12.83
C GLY A 134 -8.54 6.19 12.22
N CYS A 135 -9.46 7.11 12.50
CA CYS A 135 -10.81 7.14 11.94
C CYS A 135 -11.21 8.60 11.66
N SER A 136 -12.17 8.78 10.75
CA SER A 136 -12.92 10.01 10.55
C SER A 136 -14.34 9.81 11.08
N ASP A 137 -15.19 10.83 10.96
CA ASP A 137 -16.59 10.74 11.37
C ASP A 137 -17.41 9.75 10.52
N THR A 138 -16.89 9.34 9.36
CA THR A 138 -17.62 8.48 8.40
C THR A 138 -16.91 7.18 8.06
N VAL A 139 -15.58 7.14 8.18
CA VAL A 139 -14.75 5.98 7.79
C VAL A 139 -13.77 5.67 8.90
N CYS A 140 -13.67 4.40 9.26
CA CYS A 140 -12.70 3.92 10.24
C CYS A 140 -11.68 3.03 9.54
N PHE A 141 -10.39 3.38 9.63
CA PHE A 141 -9.32 2.64 8.98
C PHE A 141 -8.95 1.40 9.81
N LEU A 142 -8.25 0.43 9.20
CA LEU A 142 -7.79 -0.76 9.91
C LEU A 142 -6.62 -0.41 10.86
N PRO A 143 -6.48 -1.14 11.98
CA PRO A 143 -5.32 -0.99 12.86
C PRO A 143 -4.02 -1.27 12.09
N ARG A 144 -3.06 -0.36 12.18
CA ARG A 144 -1.76 -0.46 11.53
C ARG A 144 -0.65 -0.41 12.56
N ARG A 145 0.44 -1.14 12.28
CA ARG A 145 1.70 -1.03 13.01
C ARG A 145 2.76 -0.47 12.08
N ILE A 146 3.41 0.62 12.47
CA ILE A 146 4.56 1.20 11.80
C ILE A 146 5.78 1.07 12.70
N THR A 147 6.97 1.02 12.11
CA THR A 147 8.22 1.00 12.85
C THR A 147 9.08 2.17 12.40
N LEU A 148 9.45 3.03 13.33
CA LEU A 148 10.34 4.17 13.10
C LEU A 148 11.68 3.90 13.79
N SER A 149 12.78 4.30 13.15
CA SER A 149 14.11 4.13 13.72
C SER A 149 14.67 5.49 14.15
N ALA A 150 15.23 5.55 15.35
CA ALA A 150 15.98 6.67 15.85
C ALA A 150 17.39 6.20 16.21
N ALA A 151 18.41 7.01 15.93
CA ALA A 151 19.79 6.70 16.24
C ALA A 151 20.19 7.48 17.50
N LEU A 152 20.54 6.77 18.57
CA LEU A 152 21.08 7.38 19.78
C LEU A 152 22.60 7.25 19.75
N SER A 153 23.30 8.38 19.81
CA SER A 153 24.77 8.36 19.87
C SER A 153 25.24 8.44 21.31
N VAL A 154 25.87 7.36 21.79
CA VAL A 154 26.44 7.31 23.14
C VAL A 154 27.89 7.76 23.08
N ARG A 155 28.20 8.87 23.75
CA ARG A 155 29.56 9.38 23.89
C ARG A 155 30.22 8.83 25.15
N GLU A 156 31.48 8.44 25.04
CA GLU A 156 32.37 8.24 26.19
C GLU A 156 32.76 9.62 26.77
N GLY A 157 32.21 9.95 27.94
CA GLY A 157 32.66 11.09 28.75
C GLY A 157 31.87 12.41 28.60
N PRO A 158 31.98 13.32 29.59
CA PRO A 158 31.03 14.42 29.76
C PRO A 158 31.35 15.63 28.87
N GLY A 159 30.33 16.11 28.16
CA GLY A 159 30.16 17.51 27.73
C GLY A 159 31.00 17.97 26.53
N GLU A 160 30.36 18.12 25.37
CA GLU A 160 30.07 19.42 24.72
C GLU A 160 29.72 19.25 23.23
N ALA A 161 28.73 20.02 22.82
CA ALA A 161 28.15 20.04 21.47
C ALA A 161 29.19 20.40 20.40
N SER A 162 29.10 19.75 19.24
CA SER A 162 29.65 20.31 18.01
C SER A 162 28.82 19.84 16.83
N ALA A 163 28.00 20.76 16.36
CA ALA A 163 27.34 20.75 15.08
C ALA A 163 28.40 20.79 13.97
N ALA A 164 28.63 19.67 13.27
CA ALA A 164 29.42 19.67 12.03
C ALA A 164 29.33 18.34 11.23
N ILE A 165 28.18 17.69 11.08
CA ILE A 165 28.01 16.62 10.06
C ILE A 165 26.63 16.71 9.42
N GLU A 166 26.35 17.83 8.75
CA GLU A 166 25.02 18.11 8.16
C GLU A 166 25.11 18.43 6.65
N ALA A 167 26.00 17.74 5.91
CA ALA A 167 26.17 18.04 4.48
C ALA A 167 26.42 16.84 3.54
N SER A 168 26.50 15.59 4.00
CA SER A 168 26.86 14.46 3.10
C SER A 168 25.79 13.38 2.89
N ASN A 169 24.72 13.33 3.70
CA ASN A 169 23.75 12.22 3.65
C ASN A 169 22.37 12.58 3.06
N ALA A 170 22.19 13.85 2.65
CA ALA A 170 20.94 14.32 2.05
C ALA A 170 20.70 13.83 0.61
N ALA A 171 21.73 13.32 -0.08
CA ALA A 171 21.62 12.82 -1.45
C ALA A 171 21.26 11.32 -1.55
N SER A 172 21.52 10.53 -0.52
CA SER A 172 21.36 9.06 -0.53
C SER A 172 20.04 8.57 0.11
N SER A 173 19.31 9.45 0.80
CA SER A 173 18.09 9.10 1.52
C SER A 173 16.81 9.26 0.69
N LEU A 174 16.85 10.10 -0.35
CA LEU A 174 15.72 10.32 -1.27
C LEU A 174 15.49 9.13 -2.23
N ASP A 175 16.52 8.34 -2.51
CA ASP A 175 16.43 7.19 -3.42
C ASP A 175 15.87 5.93 -2.72
N ARG A 176 16.03 5.83 -1.38
CA ARG A 176 15.55 4.68 -0.58
C ARG A 176 14.11 4.84 -0.07
N LEU A 177 13.62 6.07 0.07
CA LEU A 177 12.24 6.35 0.49
C LEU A 177 11.20 6.00 -0.58
N LYS A 178 11.61 5.82 -1.85
CA LYS A 178 10.74 5.46 -2.97
C LYS A 178 10.53 3.94 -3.15
N SER A 179 11.20 3.10 -2.36
CA SER A 179 11.13 1.63 -2.43
C SER A 179 10.46 0.98 -1.21
N ALA A 180 9.80 1.75 -0.33
CA ALA A 180 9.35 1.25 0.97
C ALA A 180 7.84 1.46 1.28
N SER A 181 7.04 1.99 0.35
CA SER A 181 5.60 2.23 0.56
C SER A 181 4.67 1.43 -0.37
N THR A 182 5.17 0.33 -0.92
CA THR A 182 4.44 -0.87 -1.39
C THR A 182 3.37 -1.41 -0.41
N GLY A 183 2.12 -0.92 -0.36
CA GLY A 183 1.11 -1.26 0.65
C GLY A 183 0.61 -2.72 0.65
N ALA A 184 0.95 -3.52 1.67
CA ALA A 184 0.58 -4.93 1.76
C ALA A 184 -0.94 -5.24 1.72
N GLY A 185 -1.49 -5.38 0.51
CA GLY A 185 -2.50 -6.39 0.12
C GLY A 185 -1.86 -7.59 -0.59
N GLY A 186 -0.53 -7.68 -0.55
CA GLY A 186 0.31 -8.51 -1.42
C GLY A 186 1.64 -7.81 -1.69
N ASP A 187 1.73 -6.51 -1.46
CA ASP A 187 2.85 -5.67 -1.87
C ASP A 187 4.15 -5.94 -1.11
N SER A 188 4.12 -6.28 0.18
CA SER A 188 5.34 -6.71 0.88
C SER A 188 5.84 -8.09 0.42
N ALA A 189 4.98 -8.91 -0.16
CA ALA A 189 5.34 -10.22 -0.73
C ALA A 189 5.79 -10.08 -2.18
N PHE A 190 5.16 -9.16 -2.93
CA PHE A 190 5.49 -8.82 -4.31
C PHE A 190 6.81 -8.03 -4.39
N GLU A 191 7.03 -7.02 -3.55
CA GLU A 191 8.31 -6.30 -3.45
C GLU A 191 9.44 -7.21 -2.97
N ARG A 192 9.20 -8.09 -1.99
CA ARG A 192 10.19 -9.11 -1.60
C ARG A 192 10.43 -10.13 -2.70
N ALA A 193 9.41 -10.53 -3.47
CA ALA A 193 9.57 -11.42 -4.62
C ALA A 193 10.28 -10.76 -5.81
N LEU A 194 10.13 -9.44 -6.01
CA LEU A 194 10.91 -8.67 -6.98
C LEU A 194 12.35 -8.47 -6.52
N ALA A 195 12.58 -8.20 -5.23
CA ALA A 195 13.90 -8.02 -4.65
C ALA A 195 14.69 -9.33 -4.54
N GLN A 196 14.01 -10.47 -4.35
CA GLN A 196 14.62 -11.81 -4.25
C GLN A 196 14.85 -12.48 -5.61
N GLY A 197 14.47 -11.81 -6.71
CA GLY A 197 14.85 -12.15 -8.08
C GLY A 197 13.66 -12.13 -9.04
N THR A 198 13.82 -11.41 -10.17
CA THR A 198 12.89 -11.32 -11.31
C THR A 198 12.16 -12.62 -11.65
N PHE A 199 12.81 -13.77 -11.51
CA PHE A 199 12.20 -15.07 -11.79
C PHE A 199 11.00 -15.42 -10.89
N TRP A 200 11.05 -15.12 -9.58
CA TRP A 200 9.96 -15.45 -8.65
C TRP A 200 8.76 -14.52 -8.83
N ALA A 201 9.00 -13.24 -9.11
CA ALA A 201 7.94 -12.28 -9.45
C ALA A 201 7.18 -12.70 -10.72
N PHE A 202 7.89 -13.14 -11.77
CA PHE A 202 7.26 -13.70 -12.97
C PHE A 202 6.43 -14.95 -12.66
N LEU A 203 6.92 -15.82 -11.77
CA LEU A 203 6.20 -17.03 -11.39
C LEU A 203 4.91 -16.72 -10.62
N PHE A 204 4.94 -15.78 -9.67
CA PHE A 204 3.75 -15.37 -8.94
C PHE A 204 2.74 -14.63 -9.84
N ALA A 205 3.20 -13.75 -10.74
CA ALA A 205 2.33 -13.10 -11.71
C ALA A 205 1.68 -14.11 -12.67
N PHE A 206 2.45 -15.13 -13.10
CA PHE A 206 1.95 -16.21 -13.93
C PHE A 206 0.88 -17.04 -13.20
N ILE A 207 1.13 -17.42 -11.95
CA ILE A 207 0.15 -18.13 -11.12
C ILE A 207 -1.10 -17.25 -10.88
N GLY A 208 -0.94 -15.95 -10.59
CA GLY A 208 -2.05 -15.01 -10.45
C GLY A 208 -2.91 -14.89 -11.71
N GLY A 209 -2.30 -14.89 -12.90
CA GLY A 209 -3.01 -14.93 -14.18
C GLY A 209 -3.78 -16.24 -14.39
N ILE A 210 -3.20 -17.38 -14.01
CA ILE A 210 -3.89 -18.68 -14.06
C ILE A 210 -5.08 -18.69 -13.11
N LEU A 211 -4.91 -18.26 -11.86
CA LEU A 211 -6.01 -18.22 -10.89
C LEU A 211 -7.12 -17.27 -11.34
N THR A 212 -6.76 -16.12 -11.91
CA THR A 212 -7.73 -15.16 -12.48
C THR A 212 -8.51 -15.77 -13.66
N SER A 213 -7.92 -16.71 -14.40
CA SER A 213 -8.61 -17.41 -15.49
C SER A 213 -9.69 -18.37 -14.98
N PHE A 214 -9.62 -18.84 -13.73
CA PHE A 214 -10.66 -19.67 -13.10
C PHE A 214 -11.87 -18.85 -12.61
N THR A 215 -11.86 -17.53 -12.77
CA THR A 215 -12.96 -16.66 -12.34
C THR A 215 -14.19 -16.87 -13.24
N PRO A 216 -15.41 -16.87 -12.68
CA PRO A 216 -16.66 -17.04 -13.45
C PRO A 216 -16.88 -16.03 -14.58
N CYS A 217 -16.08 -14.96 -14.68
CA CYS A 217 -16.14 -13.95 -15.74
C CYS A 217 -15.50 -14.37 -17.07
N VAL A 218 -14.56 -15.32 -17.08
CA VAL A 218 -13.87 -15.79 -18.30
C VAL A 218 -14.63 -16.94 -18.96
N TYR A 219 -15.39 -17.71 -18.16
CA TYR A 219 -16.18 -18.84 -18.64
C TYR A 219 -17.17 -18.46 -19.77
N PRO A 220 -17.91 -17.32 -19.70
CA PRO A 220 -18.78 -16.85 -20.78
C PRO A 220 -18.04 -16.36 -22.03
N LEU A 221 -16.75 -16.03 -21.92
CA LEU A 221 -15.92 -15.58 -23.05
C LEU A 221 -15.39 -16.75 -23.89
N ILE A 222 -15.31 -17.96 -23.32
CA ILE A 222 -14.85 -19.17 -24.03
C ILE A 222 -15.77 -19.52 -25.22
N PRO A 223 -17.11 -19.58 -25.08
CA PRO A 223 -18.00 -19.82 -26.22
C PRO A 223 -17.90 -18.75 -27.31
N ILE A 224 -17.69 -17.49 -26.93
CA ILE A 224 -17.56 -16.37 -27.88
C ILE A 224 -16.27 -16.51 -28.70
N THR A 225 -15.14 -16.81 -28.05
CA THR A 225 -13.88 -17.03 -28.75
C THR A 225 -13.95 -18.25 -29.66
N VAL A 226 -14.51 -19.36 -29.20
CA VAL A 226 -14.68 -20.58 -30.01
C VAL A 226 -15.62 -20.35 -31.19
N SER A 227 -16.69 -19.57 -31.05
CA SER A 227 -17.57 -19.22 -32.17
C SER A 227 -16.90 -18.29 -33.18
N LEU A 228 -16.06 -17.33 -32.73
CA LEU A 228 -15.33 -16.42 -33.61
C LEU A 228 -14.25 -17.16 -34.43
N PHE A 229 -13.49 -18.05 -33.79
CA PHE A 229 -12.46 -18.86 -34.45
C PHE A 229 -13.06 -20.04 -35.24
N GLY A 230 -14.19 -20.59 -34.79
CA GLY A 230 -14.95 -21.63 -35.47
C GLY A 230 -15.67 -21.13 -36.73
N ALA A 231 -16.20 -19.90 -36.70
CA ALA A 231 -16.86 -19.28 -37.85
C ALA A 231 -15.88 -18.73 -38.90
N ARG A 232 -14.67 -18.32 -38.49
CA ARG A 232 -13.62 -17.85 -39.42
C ARG A 232 -12.70 -19.00 -39.84
N ARG A 233 -13.13 -19.80 -40.82
CA ARG A 233 -12.21 -20.67 -41.60
C ARG A 233 -11.27 -19.79 -42.43
N SER A 234 -10.16 -19.35 -41.85
CA SER A 234 -9.11 -18.66 -42.60
C SER A 234 -8.28 -19.66 -43.41
N THR A 235 -8.19 -19.46 -44.72
CA THR A 235 -7.51 -20.36 -45.67
C THR A 235 -5.98 -20.38 -45.53
N SER A 236 -5.37 -19.58 -44.65
CA SER A 236 -3.91 -19.54 -44.45
C SER A 236 -3.50 -19.44 -42.97
N ARG A 237 -2.42 -20.13 -42.59
CA ARG A 237 -1.86 -20.12 -41.22
C ARG A 237 -1.45 -18.73 -40.74
N LEU A 238 -1.05 -17.83 -41.64
CA LEU A 238 -0.70 -16.45 -41.30
C LEU A 238 -1.94 -15.59 -41.01
N GLY A 239 -3.08 -15.86 -41.64
CA GLY A 239 -4.34 -15.17 -41.37
C GLY A 239 -4.87 -15.46 -39.97
N ALA A 240 -4.81 -16.73 -39.54
CA ALA A 240 -5.16 -17.13 -38.17
C ALA A 240 -4.22 -16.48 -37.13
N PHE A 241 -2.91 -16.47 -37.41
CA PHE A 241 -1.92 -15.89 -36.49
C PHE A 241 -2.12 -14.38 -36.29
N THR A 242 -2.37 -13.63 -37.36
CA THR A 242 -2.62 -12.18 -37.28
C THR A 242 -3.94 -11.83 -36.60
N LEU A 243 -4.97 -12.67 -36.78
CA LEU A 243 -6.26 -12.50 -36.12
C LEU A 243 -6.15 -12.74 -34.61
N SER A 244 -5.45 -13.78 -34.20
CA SER A 244 -5.19 -14.06 -32.78
C SER A 244 -4.32 -12.99 -32.14
N ALA A 245 -3.28 -12.52 -32.83
CA ALA A 245 -2.39 -11.48 -32.33
C ALA A 245 -3.13 -10.15 -32.09
N THR A 246 -3.96 -9.72 -33.04
CA THR A 246 -4.76 -8.48 -32.90
C THR A 246 -5.82 -8.59 -31.80
N TYR A 247 -6.44 -9.76 -31.64
CA TYR A 247 -7.38 -10.03 -30.56
C TYR A 247 -6.71 -9.94 -29.17
N VAL A 248 -5.58 -10.63 -28.97
CA VAL A 248 -4.85 -10.62 -27.70
C VAL A 248 -4.31 -9.22 -27.38
N LEU A 249 -3.81 -8.49 -28.39
CA LEU A 249 -3.30 -7.13 -28.20
C LEU A 249 -4.41 -6.16 -27.76
N GLY A 250 -5.62 -6.31 -28.30
CA GLY A 250 -6.78 -5.52 -27.91
C GLY A 250 -7.17 -5.77 -26.44
N ILE A 251 -7.27 -7.04 -26.05
CA ILE A 251 -7.59 -7.43 -24.67
C ILE A 251 -6.53 -6.95 -23.69
N ALA A 252 -5.24 -7.13 -24.02
CA ALA A 252 -4.13 -6.65 -23.19
C ALA A 252 -4.20 -5.13 -23.01
N THR A 253 -4.42 -4.37 -24.08
CA THR A 253 -4.52 -2.90 -24.02
C THR A 253 -5.70 -2.46 -23.16
N MET A 254 -6.86 -3.10 -23.30
CA MET A 254 -8.06 -2.77 -22.53
C MET A 254 -7.85 -3.04 -21.04
N TYR A 255 -7.34 -4.22 -20.67
CA TYR A 255 -7.05 -4.55 -19.26
C TYR A 255 -5.93 -3.69 -18.67
N SER A 256 -4.92 -3.30 -19.46
CA SER A 256 -3.90 -2.34 -19.01
C SER A 256 -4.49 -0.96 -18.74
N ILE A 257 -5.40 -0.47 -19.58
CA ILE A 257 -6.08 0.82 -19.34
C ILE A 257 -6.95 0.75 -18.08
N LEU A 258 -7.72 -0.33 -17.92
CA LEU A 258 -8.54 -0.53 -16.72
C LEU A 258 -7.67 -0.66 -15.45
N GLY A 259 -6.55 -1.39 -15.54
CA GLY A 259 -5.59 -1.52 -14.45
C GLY A 259 -4.94 -0.18 -14.09
N LEU A 260 -4.56 0.62 -15.09
CA LEU A 260 -4.00 1.95 -14.88
C LEU A 260 -5.05 2.93 -14.33
N ALA A 261 -6.29 2.86 -14.80
CA ALA A 261 -7.39 3.68 -14.28
C ALA A 261 -7.71 3.30 -12.82
N ALA A 262 -7.72 2.00 -12.49
CA ALA A 262 -7.89 1.52 -11.13
C ALA A 262 -6.72 1.93 -10.23
N ALA A 263 -5.48 1.86 -10.73
CA ALA A 263 -4.30 2.35 -10.02
C ALA A 263 -4.42 3.86 -9.76
N ALA A 264 -4.69 4.67 -10.78
CA ALA A 264 -4.83 6.13 -10.71
C ALA A 264 -5.88 6.59 -9.69
N THR A 265 -6.94 5.80 -9.52
CA THR A 265 -8.06 6.10 -8.62
C THR A 265 -7.97 5.35 -7.28
N GLY A 266 -6.84 4.71 -6.98
CA GLY A 266 -6.66 3.67 -5.96
C GLY A 266 -7.29 3.90 -4.58
N ALA A 267 -7.34 5.13 -4.08
CA ALA A 267 -8.01 5.44 -2.80
C ALA A 267 -9.55 5.53 -2.93
N VAL A 268 -10.04 6.04 -4.06
CA VAL A 268 -11.47 6.28 -4.31
C VAL A 268 -12.18 4.97 -4.65
N PHE A 269 -11.60 4.12 -5.50
CA PHE A 269 -12.22 2.82 -5.84
C PHE A 269 -12.34 1.90 -4.63
N GLY A 270 -11.31 1.87 -3.76
CA GLY A 270 -11.35 1.13 -2.51
C GLY A 270 -12.48 1.59 -1.58
N GLN A 271 -12.63 2.91 -1.40
CA GLN A 271 -13.68 3.49 -0.54
C GLN A 271 -15.10 3.32 -1.10
N PHE A 272 -15.26 3.29 -2.44
CA PHE A 272 -16.54 3.00 -3.06
C PHE A 272 -16.92 1.51 -2.97
N LEU A 273 -15.94 0.60 -3.07
CA LEU A 273 -16.16 -0.85 -2.97
C LEU A 273 -16.36 -1.35 -1.54
N THR A 274 -15.89 -0.62 -0.52
CA THR A 274 -16.15 -0.95 0.89
C THR A 274 -17.50 -0.44 1.38
N ASN A 275 -18.14 0.50 0.67
CA ASN A 275 -19.48 0.95 1.01
C ASN A 275 -20.49 -0.19 0.82
N ARG A 276 -21.13 -0.59 1.92
CA ARG A 276 -22.10 -1.70 1.99
C ARG A 276 -23.18 -1.62 0.91
N TRP A 277 -23.64 -0.41 0.57
CA TRP A 277 -24.67 -0.20 -0.44
C TRP A 277 -24.17 -0.50 -1.85
N ILE A 278 -23.01 0.00 -2.25
CA ILE A 278 -22.44 -0.20 -3.59
C ILE A 278 -21.94 -1.64 -3.76
N ALA A 279 -21.27 -2.19 -2.76
CA ALA A 279 -20.85 -3.59 -2.74
C ALA A 279 -22.04 -4.53 -2.92
N SER A 280 -23.18 -4.24 -2.27
CA SER A 280 -24.41 -5.02 -2.43
C SER A 280 -25.00 -4.92 -3.83
N ALA A 281 -24.99 -3.71 -4.44
CA ALA A 281 -25.48 -3.52 -5.81
C ALA A 281 -24.63 -4.31 -6.82
N VAL A 282 -23.30 -4.26 -6.69
CA VAL A 282 -22.38 -5.04 -7.55
C VAL A 282 -22.58 -6.54 -7.33
N ALA A 283 -22.69 -7.00 -6.07
CA ALA A 283 -22.95 -8.41 -5.76
C ALA A 283 -24.26 -8.91 -6.38
N VAL A 284 -25.34 -8.12 -6.33
CA VAL A 284 -26.62 -8.46 -6.96
C VAL A 284 -26.49 -8.57 -8.48
N VAL A 285 -25.74 -7.67 -9.13
CA VAL A 285 -25.47 -7.76 -10.57
C VAL A 285 -24.70 -9.04 -10.90
N PHE A 286 -23.65 -9.37 -10.14
CA PHE A 286 -22.90 -10.62 -10.34
C PHE A 286 -23.76 -11.88 -10.13
N ILE A 287 -24.65 -11.88 -9.13
CA ILE A 287 -25.61 -12.95 -8.90
C ILE A 287 -26.60 -13.05 -10.07
N ALA A 288 -27.09 -11.93 -10.60
CA ALA A 288 -27.99 -11.91 -11.76
C ALA A 288 -27.32 -12.48 -13.03
N PHE A 289 -26.05 -12.11 -13.28
CA PHE A 289 -25.27 -12.68 -14.38
C PHE A 289 -24.98 -14.17 -14.18
N GLY A 290 -24.66 -14.59 -12.94
CA GLY A 290 -24.53 -16.00 -12.59
C GLY A 290 -25.82 -16.78 -12.84
N ALA A 291 -26.96 -16.25 -12.40
CA ALA A 291 -28.27 -16.85 -12.64
C ALA A 291 -28.61 -16.97 -14.13
N SER A 292 -28.18 -16.02 -14.96
CA SER A 292 -28.28 -16.11 -16.43
C SER A 292 -27.46 -17.25 -17.02
N MET A 293 -26.29 -17.58 -16.45
CA MET A 293 -25.46 -18.71 -16.89
C MET A 293 -25.99 -20.07 -16.41
N LEU A 294 -26.70 -20.10 -15.28
CA LEU A 294 -27.38 -21.31 -14.79
C LEU A 294 -28.67 -21.65 -15.55
N GLY A 295 -29.02 -20.87 -16.59
CA GLY A 295 -30.18 -21.13 -17.43
C GLY A 295 -31.52 -20.76 -16.77
N ALA A 296 -31.52 -19.97 -15.68
CA ALA A 296 -32.77 -19.51 -15.04
C ALA A 296 -33.62 -18.62 -15.98
N PHE A 297 -32.99 -18.06 -17.02
CA PHE A 297 -33.65 -17.42 -18.16
C PHE A 297 -33.33 -18.18 -19.44
N GLU A 298 -33.98 -19.32 -19.65
CA GLU A 298 -34.12 -19.89 -20.98
C GLU A 298 -34.97 -18.92 -21.82
N ILE A 299 -34.30 -18.02 -22.53
CA ILE A 299 -34.89 -17.36 -23.69
C ILE A 299 -35.12 -18.49 -24.69
N GLN A 300 -36.30 -19.11 -24.65
CA GLN A 300 -36.79 -19.95 -25.73
C GLN A 300 -36.84 -19.07 -26.98
N LEU A 301 -35.93 -19.31 -27.93
CA LEU A 301 -36.08 -18.73 -29.26
C LEU A 301 -37.42 -19.22 -29.81
N PRO A 302 -38.32 -18.34 -30.26
CA PRO A 302 -39.52 -18.77 -30.94
C PRO A 302 -39.11 -19.62 -32.15
N ALA A 303 -39.65 -20.84 -32.22
CA ALA A 303 -39.46 -21.73 -33.33
C ALA A 303 -40.12 -21.14 -34.59
N SER A 304 -39.29 -20.56 -35.47
CA SER A 304 -39.65 -20.26 -36.85
C SER A 304 -38.56 -20.74 -37.78
#